data_AF-A0A938LBB0-F1
#
_entry.id   AF-A0A938LBB0-F1
#
_cell.length_a   1.000
_cell.length_b   1.000
_cell.length_c   1.000
_cell.angle_alpha   90.00
_cell.angle_beta   90.00
_cell.angle_gamma   90.00
#
_symmetry.space_group_name_H-M   'P 1'
#
loop_
_entity.id
_entity.type
_entity.pdbx_description
1 polymer ?
#
loop_
_entity_poly.entity_id
_entity_poly.type
_entity_poly.pdbx_seq_one_letter_code
_entity_poly.pdbx_strand_id
1 'polypeptide(L)'
;MLVHVTCGRCQRQVKVSSRFAGRDVACPHCRGTIAVPPSVSGPNSAEPAPVGDRDAAVSGSMPPPVPENGPSTGVDSPRFEWLEPPPLLEPRETAAPTSQAAERIAVSRSVILMQGVLLALTAIAGFVFGWMTGVGQGSGKGAAVQPCFLDGKVMRAGEDGPARPDAGAVVLIFPRDERPDAGSRVPVAGLRPNEEDLETRKRSGTLLRAMGADLSRAGDDGHYHLRVRRAGHYYVLSLSGNIRRNSAEPLDRTMLAELGRYVDRANELIGSSAFQWRELEIRSDTTIQVTFR
;
A
#
# COMPACT_ATOMS: atom_id res chain seq x y z
N MET A 1 15.90 -11.20 -11.53
CA MET A 1 14.48 -11.56 -11.76
C MET A 1 14.07 -12.65 -10.78
N LEU A 2 12.78 -12.80 -10.48
CA LEU A 2 12.25 -13.86 -9.62
C LEU A 2 11.58 -14.93 -10.49
N VAL A 3 11.87 -16.20 -10.23
CA VAL A 3 11.23 -17.35 -10.89
C VAL A 3 10.27 -17.99 -9.90
N HIS A 4 9.05 -18.28 -10.35
CA HIS A 4 8.04 -18.96 -9.55
C HIS A 4 8.11 -20.47 -9.83
N VAL A 5 8.35 -21.27 -8.80
CA VAL A 5 8.44 -22.73 -8.91
C VAL A 5 7.51 -23.38 -7.88
N THR A 6 6.76 -24.39 -8.28
CA THR A 6 5.88 -25.16 -7.38
C THR A 6 6.65 -26.33 -6.77
N CYS A 7 6.62 -26.45 -5.44
CA CYS A 7 7.28 -27.57 -4.76
C CYS A 7 6.53 -28.89 -5.01
N GLY A 8 7.20 -29.91 -5.55
CA GLY A 8 6.59 -31.23 -5.80
C GLY A 8 6.13 -31.99 -4.55
N ARG A 9 6.61 -31.61 -3.35
CA ARG A 9 6.26 -32.27 -2.08
C ARG A 9 5.04 -31.66 -1.39
N CYS A 10 4.98 -30.34 -1.27
CA CYS A 10 3.93 -29.62 -0.53
C CYS A 10 2.99 -28.79 -1.41
N GLN A 11 3.23 -28.78 -2.73
CA GLN A 11 2.46 -28.07 -3.75
C GLN A 11 2.29 -26.55 -3.56
N ARG A 12 3.06 -25.92 -2.66
CA ARG A 12 3.10 -24.45 -2.53
C ARG A 12 4.03 -23.84 -3.58
N GLN A 13 3.65 -22.66 -4.10
CA GLN A 13 4.52 -21.85 -4.94
C GLN A 13 5.60 -21.15 -4.10
N VAL A 14 6.84 -21.23 -4.56
CA VAL A 14 8.01 -20.59 -3.94
C VAL A 14 8.62 -19.62 -4.94
N LYS A 15 8.96 -18.41 -4.48
CA LYS A 15 9.70 -17.42 -5.26
C LYS A 15 11.19 -17.65 -5.06
N VAL A 16 11.91 -17.99 -6.13
CA VAL A 16 13.36 -18.25 -6.09
C VAL A 16 14.06 -17.23 -6.99
N SER A 17 15.23 -16.72 -6.55
CA SER A 17 16.03 -15.80 -7.36
C SER A 17 16.54 -16.49 -8.63
N SER A 18 16.57 -15.78 -9.77
CA SER A 18 17.04 -16.31 -11.06
C SER A 18 18.47 -16.88 -11.03
N ARG A 19 19.30 -16.48 -10.05
CA ARG A 19 20.65 -17.04 -9.85
C ARG A 19 20.68 -18.54 -9.47
N PHE A 20 19.53 -19.09 -9.06
CA PHE A 20 19.39 -20.50 -8.72
C PHE A 20 18.80 -21.33 -9.86
N ALA A 21 18.62 -20.75 -11.06
CA ALA A 21 18.16 -21.51 -12.23
C ALA A 21 19.11 -22.66 -12.56
N GLY A 22 18.56 -23.87 -12.76
CA GLY A 22 19.34 -25.08 -12.99
C GLY A 22 19.98 -25.69 -11.74
N ARG A 23 19.66 -25.22 -10.53
CA ARG A 23 20.13 -25.79 -9.26
C ARG A 23 18.97 -26.31 -8.41
N ASP A 24 19.29 -27.25 -7.53
CA ASP A 24 18.39 -27.75 -6.51
C ASP A 24 18.40 -26.84 -5.28
N VAL A 25 17.20 -26.43 -4.80
CA VAL A 25 17.05 -25.58 -3.62
C VAL A 25 16.06 -26.19 -2.62
N ALA A 26 16.26 -25.95 -1.33
CA ALA A 26 15.36 -26.44 -0.29
C ALA A 26 14.09 -25.58 -0.19
N CYS A 27 12.92 -26.22 -0.13
CA CYS A 27 11.65 -25.57 0.08
C CYS A 27 11.58 -24.93 1.49
N PRO A 28 11.22 -23.65 1.63
CA PRO A 28 11.10 -23.00 2.95
C PRO A 28 9.95 -23.56 3.80
N HIS A 29 8.97 -24.25 3.20
CA HIS A 29 7.81 -24.76 3.92
C HIS A 29 7.97 -26.20 4.42
N CYS A 30 8.55 -27.09 3.61
CA CYS A 30 8.65 -28.52 3.94
C CYS A 30 10.09 -29.06 3.96
N ARG A 31 11.08 -28.20 3.69
CA ARG A 31 12.51 -28.56 3.56
C ARG A 31 12.84 -29.60 2.49
N GLY A 32 11.88 -29.97 1.63
CA GLY A 32 12.11 -30.85 0.48
C GLY A 32 12.89 -30.14 -0.62
N THR A 33 13.70 -30.88 -1.37
CA THR A 33 14.49 -30.37 -2.51
C THR A 33 13.59 -30.07 -3.71
N ILE A 34 13.78 -28.93 -4.35
CA ILE A 34 13.07 -28.47 -5.55
C ILE A 34 14.09 -28.22 -6.66
N ALA A 35 13.92 -28.88 -7.80
CA ALA A 35 14.71 -28.60 -9.01
C ALA A 35 14.19 -27.32 -9.70
N VAL A 36 15.02 -26.29 -9.78
CA VAL A 36 14.68 -25.05 -10.50
C VAL A 36 15.04 -25.24 -11.97
N PRO A 37 14.10 -25.09 -12.92
CA PRO A 37 14.41 -25.25 -14.35
C PRO A 37 15.49 -24.25 -14.79
N PRO A 38 16.39 -24.62 -15.71
CA PRO A 38 17.38 -23.71 -16.27
C PRO A 38 16.64 -22.56 -16.96
N SER A 39 17.11 -21.32 -16.74
CA SER A 39 16.56 -20.17 -17.43
C SER A 39 16.91 -20.33 -18.90
N VAL A 40 15.92 -20.58 -19.75
CA VAL A 40 16.07 -20.53 -21.19
C VAL A 40 16.26 -19.05 -21.52
N SER A 41 17.51 -18.59 -21.43
CA SER A 41 17.92 -17.32 -21.99
C SER A 41 17.73 -17.47 -23.50
N GLY A 42 16.59 -17.02 -24.00
CA GLY A 42 16.33 -17.00 -25.43
C GLY A 42 17.50 -16.25 -26.12
N PRO A 43 17.98 -16.74 -27.28
CA PRO A 43 18.96 -16.00 -28.04
C PRO A 43 18.37 -14.63 -28.35
N ASN A 44 19.13 -13.62 -27.93
CA ASN A 44 19.07 -12.23 -28.31
C ASN A 44 18.29 -12.04 -29.61
N SER A 45 17.15 -11.34 -29.54
CA SER A 45 16.53 -10.73 -30.72
C SER A 45 17.64 -10.00 -31.46
N ALA A 46 17.97 -10.51 -32.64
CA ALA A 46 18.81 -9.83 -33.59
C ALA A 46 18.15 -8.48 -33.89
N GLU A 47 18.76 -7.44 -33.34
CA GLU A 47 18.58 -6.06 -33.75
C GLU A 47 18.84 -5.97 -35.26
N PRO A 48 17.86 -5.52 -36.07
CA PRO A 48 18.08 -5.32 -37.48
C PRO A 48 19.08 -4.17 -37.67
N ALA A 49 20.12 -4.44 -38.45
CA ALA A 49 21.17 -3.49 -38.82
C ALA A 49 20.58 -2.17 -39.34
N PRO A 50 21.11 -1.00 -38.93
CA PRO A 50 20.80 0.26 -39.57
C PRO A 50 21.52 0.35 -40.91
N VAL A 51 20.75 0.35 -42.00
CA VAL A 51 21.24 0.69 -43.34
C VAL A 51 21.35 2.21 -43.45
N GLY A 52 22.60 2.68 -43.42
CA GLY A 52 23.21 3.59 -44.41
C GLY A 52 22.52 4.90 -44.79
N ASP A 53 23.25 5.97 -44.48
CA ASP A 53 23.52 7.17 -45.28
C ASP A 53 22.42 8.22 -45.46
N ARG A 54 22.62 9.34 -44.74
CA ARG A 54 22.63 10.65 -45.37
C ARG A 54 23.51 11.65 -44.63
N ASP A 55 24.48 12.15 -45.38
CA ASP A 55 25.40 13.23 -45.06
C ASP A 55 24.70 14.49 -44.55
N ALA A 56 25.11 14.97 -43.38
CA ALA A 56 25.09 16.39 -43.04
C ALA A 56 26.10 16.64 -41.91
N ALA A 57 27.24 17.19 -42.28
CA ALA A 57 28.25 17.69 -41.37
C ALA A 57 27.65 18.73 -40.41
N VAL A 58 27.63 18.42 -39.11
CA VAL A 58 27.59 19.42 -38.04
C VAL A 58 28.68 19.08 -37.04
N SER A 59 29.80 19.74 -37.27
CA SER A 59 30.87 19.98 -36.31
C SER A 59 30.28 20.73 -35.11
N GLY A 60 30.46 20.22 -33.89
CA GLY A 60 29.89 20.85 -32.70
C GLY A 60 30.18 20.17 -31.38
N SER A 61 31.40 20.38 -30.88
CA SER A 61 31.74 20.56 -29.46
C SER A 61 31.39 19.44 -28.46
N MET A 62 32.44 18.65 -28.21
CA MET A 62 32.68 17.90 -26.99
C MET A 62 32.49 18.79 -25.73
N PRO A 63 31.65 18.43 -24.75
CA PRO A 63 31.59 19.15 -23.49
C PRO A 63 32.82 18.82 -22.63
N PRO A 64 33.36 19.79 -21.87
CA PRO A 64 34.54 19.61 -21.03
C PRO A 64 34.26 18.69 -19.82
N PRO A 65 35.32 18.09 -19.23
CA PRO A 65 35.21 17.33 -17.98
C PRO A 65 34.75 18.24 -16.84
N VAL A 66 33.70 17.80 -16.15
CA VAL A 66 33.16 18.45 -14.95
C VAL A 66 34.21 18.35 -13.83
N PRO A 67 34.64 19.47 -13.21
CA PRO A 67 35.55 19.42 -12.08
C PRO A 67 34.86 18.84 -10.84
N GLU A 68 35.35 17.69 -10.37
CA GLU A 68 35.15 17.19 -9.00
C GLU A 68 35.82 18.15 -8.02
N ASN A 69 35.10 19.17 -7.55
CA ASN A 69 35.48 19.96 -6.38
C ASN A 69 34.21 20.53 -5.72
N GLY A 70 33.52 19.65 -5.00
CA GLY A 70 32.49 20.05 -4.04
C GLY A 70 33.04 19.87 -2.61
N PRO A 71 33.06 20.92 -1.77
CA PRO A 71 33.51 20.80 -0.39
C PRO A 71 32.60 19.83 0.35
N SER A 72 33.21 18.85 0.99
CA SER A 72 32.59 17.99 2.00
C SER A 72 32.03 18.88 3.11
N THR A 73 30.76 19.28 3.00
CA THR A 73 30.01 19.79 4.14
C THR A 73 29.86 18.62 5.10
N GLY A 74 30.74 18.58 6.09
CA GLY A 74 30.59 17.74 7.27
C GLY A 74 29.24 18.05 7.87
N VAL A 75 28.27 17.18 7.60
CA VAL A 75 27.03 17.13 8.36
C VAL A 75 27.46 16.62 9.71
N ASP A 76 27.62 17.56 10.65
CA ASP A 76 27.70 17.31 12.08
C ASP A 76 26.59 16.34 12.43
N SER A 77 26.98 15.08 12.63
CA SER A 77 26.12 14.11 13.26
C SER A 77 25.76 14.69 14.61
N PRO A 78 24.47 14.83 14.97
CA PRO A 78 24.10 15.28 16.30
C PRO A 78 24.78 14.32 17.27
N ARG A 79 25.76 14.86 18.00
CA ARG A 79 26.43 14.17 19.09
C ARG A 79 25.30 13.77 20.03
N PHE A 80 25.01 12.47 20.05
CA PHE A 80 24.15 11.87 21.06
C PHE A 80 24.86 12.12 22.38
N GLU A 81 24.53 13.25 23.00
CA GLU A 81 24.87 13.56 24.37
C GLU A 81 24.08 12.56 25.18
N TRP A 82 24.75 11.46 25.52
CA TRP A 82 24.27 10.49 26.47
C TRP A 82 23.98 11.28 27.75
N LEU A 83 22.72 11.65 27.96
CA LEU A 83 22.27 12.10 29.26
C LEU A 83 22.60 10.96 30.21
N GLU A 84 23.56 11.22 31.08
CA GLU A 84 23.89 10.33 32.18
C GLU A 84 22.56 9.98 32.87
N PRO A 85 22.27 8.69 33.08
CA PRO A 85 21.09 8.29 33.83
C PRO A 85 21.16 9.01 35.18
N PRO A 86 20.05 9.60 35.65
CA PRO A 86 20.04 10.28 36.94
C PRO A 86 20.60 9.33 38.00
N PRO A 87 21.39 9.83 38.96
CA PRO A 87 21.95 8.99 40.02
C PRO A 87 20.81 8.20 40.62
N LEU A 88 20.96 6.87 40.58
CA LEU A 88 20.04 5.95 41.23
C LEU A 88 19.88 6.44 42.67
N LEU A 89 18.70 6.98 42.98
CA LEU A 89 18.33 7.33 44.33
C LEU A 89 18.60 6.07 45.16
N GLU A 90 19.62 6.16 46.01
CA GLU A 90 19.95 5.08 46.93
C GLU A 90 18.63 4.70 47.64
N PRO A 91 18.28 3.41 47.69
CA PRO A 91 17.10 2.96 48.39
C PRO A 91 17.16 3.51 49.81
N ARG A 92 16.33 4.52 50.07
CA ARG A 92 16.14 5.08 51.40
C ARG A 92 15.84 3.90 52.31
N GLU A 93 16.78 3.59 53.19
CA GLU A 93 16.69 2.57 54.23
C GLU A 93 15.43 2.86 55.02
N THR A 94 14.35 2.25 54.55
CA THR A 94 13.04 2.37 55.15
C THR A 94 13.10 1.40 56.30
N ALA A 95 13.09 1.98 57.50
CA ALA A 95 13.07 1.35 58.81
C ALA A 95 12.62 -0.12 58.77
N ALA A 96 13.50 -0.98 59.29
CA ALA A 96 13.32 -2.41 59.42
C ALA A 96 11.85 -2.78 59.71
N PRO A 97 11.20 -3.60 58.85
CA PRO A 97 9.90 -4.15 59.20
C PRO A 97 10.09 -4.96 60.47
N THR A 98 9.36 -4.57 61.51
CA THR A 98 9.19 -5.32 62.74
C THR A 98 8.89 -6.76 62.34
N SER A 99 9.69 -7.71 62.83
CA SER A 99 9.55 -9.13 62.53
C SER A 99 8.19 -9.62 63.03
N GLN A 100 7.16 -9.45 62.19
CA GLN A 100 5.92 -10.19 62.32
C GLN A 100 6.33 -11.65 62.20
N ALA A 101 6.23 -12.36 63.31
CA ALA A 101 6.41 -13.79 63.38
C ALA A 101 5.61 -14.39 62.22
N ALA A 102 6.32 -14.88 61.21
CA ALA A 102 5.73 -15.43 60.01
C ALA A 102 4.88 -16.61 60.46
N GLU A 103 3.58 -16.35 60.65
CA GLU A 103 2.57 -17.34 60.93
C GLU A 103 2.56 -18.26 59.71
N ARG A 104 3.29 -19.38 59.85
CA ARG A 104 3.44 -20.36 58.79
C ARG A 104 2.11 -21.08 58.66
N ILE A 105 1.24 -20.52 57.83
CA ILE A 105 -0.01 -21.17 57.44
C ILE A 105 0.40 -22.38 56.60
N ALA A 106 0.34 -23.56 57.22
CA ALA A 106 0.60 -24.83 56.55
C ALA A 106 -0.57 -25.14 55.61
N VAL A 107 -0.46 -24.73 54.36
CA VAL A 107 -1.45 -25.06 53.33
C VAL A 107 -1.18 -26.46 52.80
N SER A 108 -2.20 -27.31 52.80
CA SER A 108 -2.12 -28.66 52.25
C SER A 108 -1.80 -28.61 50.75
N ARG A 109 -0.88 -29.48 50.28
CA ARG A 109 -0.49 -29.58 48.87
C ARG A 109 -1.69 -29.82 47.95
N SER A 110 -2.72 -30.51 48.45
CA SER A 110 -3.95 -30.78 47.72
C SER A 110 -4.75 -29.50 47.43
N VAL A 111 -4.71 -28.52 48.33
CA VAL A 111 -5.40 -27.22 48.12
C VAL A 111 -4.74 -26.45 46.98
N ILE A 112 -3.40 -26.45 46.93
CA ILE A 112 -2.62 -25.80 45.86
C ILE A 112 -2.92 -26.46 44.51
N LEU A 113 -2.96 -27.80 44.46
CA LEU A 113 -3.30 -28.54 43.24
C LEU A 113 -4.74 -28.27 42.76
N MET A 114 -5.71 -28.26 43.69
CA MET A 114 -7.11 -27.93 43.37
C MET A 114 -7.25 -26.52 42.79
N GLN A 115 -6.58 -25.53 43.38
CA GLN A 115 -6.58 -24.16 42.86
C GLN A 115 -5.95 -24.06 41.47
N GLY A 116 -4.83 -24.76 41.24
CA GLY A 116 -4.19 -24.83 39.93
C GLY A 116 -5.09 -25.41 38.84
N VAL A 117 -5.80 -26.51 39.14
CA VAL A 117 -6.76 -27.12 38.22
C VAL A 117 -7.93 -26.18 37.93
N LEU A 118 -8.46 -25.50 38.95
CA LEU A 118 -9.55 -24.55 38.78
C LEU A 118 -9.16 -23.39 37.84
N LEU A 119 -7.97 -22.81 38.03
CA LEU A 119 -7.45 -21.75 37.17
C LEU A 119 -7.27 -22.22 35.72
N ALA A 120 -6.71 -23.42 35.51
CA ALA A 120 -6.54 -23.98 34.17
C ALA A 120 -7.88 -24.19 33.45
N LEU A 121 -8.89 -24.71 34.15
CA LEU A 121 -10.24 -24.88 33.60
C LEU A 121 -10.88 -23.55 33.22
N THR A 122 -10.73 -22.53 34.07
CA THR A 122 -11.27 -21.19 33.81
C THR A 122 -10.61 -20.55 32.59
N ALA A 123 -9.29 -20.70 32.45
CA ALA A 123 -8.54 -20.21 31.29
C ALA A 123 -8.97 -20.92 29.99
N ILE A 124 -9.13 -22.24 30.02
CA ILE A 124 -9.63 -23.02 28.88
C ILE A 124 -11.04 -22.59 28.50
N ALA A 125 -11.94 -22.43 29.48
CA ALA A 125 -13.31 -21.98 29.22
C ALA A 125 -13.34 -20.57 28.62
N GLY A 126 -12.56 -19.63 29.15
CA GLY A 126 -12.43 -18.28 28.59
C GLY A 126 -11.84 -18.26 27.18
N PHE A 127 -10.84 -19.11 26.92
CA PHE A 127 -10.27 -19.27 25.59
C PHE A 127 -11.28 -19.86 24.60
N VAL A 128 -12.00 -20.92 24.97
CA VAL A 128 -13.03 -21.53 24.13
C VAL A 128 -14.16 -20.54 23.87
N PHE A 129 -14.61 -19.80 24.89
CA PHE A 129 -15.64 -18.78 24.74
C PHE A 129 -15.18 -17.62 23.86
N GLY A 130 -13.95 -17.14 24.04
CA GLY A 130 -13.32 -16.13 23.19
C GLY A 130 -13.12 -16.61 21.75
N TRP A 131 -12.77 -17.88 21.57
CA TRP A 131 -12.62 -18.49 20.24
C TRP A 131 -13.97 -18.65 19.55
N MET A 132 -15.01 -19.12 20.26
CA MET A 132 -16.36 -19.24 19.71
C MET A 132 -17.00 -17.89 19.37
N THR A 133 -16.73 -16.84 20.15
CA THR A 133 -17.21 -15.48 19.88
C THR A 133 -16.36 -14.77 18.81
N GLY A 134 -15.05 -14.95 18.81
CA GLY A 134 -14.12 -14.31 17.86
C GLY A 134 -14.12 -14.90 16.45
N VAL A 135 -14.41 -16.20 16.29
CA VAL A 135 -14.47 -16.83 14.95
C VAL A 135 -15.74 -16.40 14.19
N GLY A 136 -16.78 -15.92 14.88
CA GLY A 136 -18.04 -15.48 14.27
C GLY A 136 -18.09 -14.01 13.81
N GLN A 137 -17.18 -13.15 14.28
CA GLN A 137 -17.18 -11.72 13.94
C GLN A 137 -16.28 -11.34 12.75
N GLY A 138 -15.47 -12.26 12.22
CA GLY A 138 -14.65 -12.04 11.01
C GLY A 138 -15.41 -12.11 9.68
N SER A 139 -16.70 -12.45 9.71
CA SER A 139 -17.58 -12.40 8.53
C SER A 139 -18.94 -11.99 9.03
N GLY A 140 -19.23 -10.69 8.94
CA GLY A 140 -20.59 -10.18 9.08
C GLY A 140 -21.50 -11.02 8.19
N LYS A 141 -22.32 -11.86 8.82
CA LYS A 141 -23.39 -12.62 8.17
C LYS A 141 -24.29 -11.60 7.47
N GLY A 142 -24.08 -11.43 6.16
CA GLY A 142 -25.08 -11.05 5.18
C GLY A 142 -26.08 -9.96 5.59
N ALA A 143 -25.64 -8.88 6.25
CA ALA A 143 -26.34 -7.63 6.01
C ALA A 143 -26.26 -7.43 4.50
N ALA A 144 -27.41 -7.40 3.83
CA ALA A 144 -27.47 -7.26 2.38
C ALA A 144 -26.49 -6.15 1.98
N VAL A 145 -25.55 -6.49 1.09
CA VAL A 145 -24.46 -5.60 0.68
C VAL A 145 -25.12 -4.37 0.05
N GLN A 146 -25.36 -3.35 0.86
CA GLN A 146 -26.05 -2.16 0.42
C GLN A 146 -24.98 -1.26 -0.20
N PRO A 147 -25.11 -0.93 -1.49
CA PRO A 147 -24.17 -0.01 -2.12
C PRO A 147 -24.21 1.33 -1.38
N CYS A 148 -23.05 1.91 -1.13
CA CYS A 148 -22.95 3.27 -0.60
C CYS A 148 -22.62 4.21 -1.75
N PHE A 149 -23.22 5.40 -1.72
CA PHE A 149 -23.01 6.44 -2.69
C PHE A 149 -22.07 7.51 -2.15
N LEU A 150 -21.20 7.96 -3.02
CA LEU A 150 -20.23 8.99 -2.73
C LEU A 150 -20.46 10.17 -3.66
N ASP A 151 -20.98 11.24 -3.10
CA ASP A 151 -21.24 12.50 -3.80
C ASP A 151 -20.18 13.53 -3.46
N GLY A 152 -19.98 14.50 -4.34
CA GLY A 152 -19.00 15.54 -4.05
C GLY A 152 -18.88 16.60 -5.10
N LYS A 153 -18.00 17.57 -4.82
CA LYS A 153 -17.55 18.56 -5.78
C LYS A 153 -16.03 18.61 -5.81
N VAL A 154 -15.46 18.74 -7.00
CA VAL A 154 -14.07 19.08 -7.21
C VAL A 154 -13.97 20.55 -7.59
N MET A 155 -13.21 21.29 -6.80
CA MET A 155 -13.02 22.73 -6.93
C MET A 155 -11.53 23.04 -7.13
N ARG A 156 -11.24 24.17 -7.76
CA ARG A 156 -9.91 24.78 -7.85
C ARG A 156 -9.92 26.05 -7.04
N ALA A 157 -8.90 26.26 -6.22
CA ALA A 157 -8.67 27.55 -5.58
C ALA A 157 -8.45 28.60 -6.68
N GLY A 158 -9.15 29.74 -6.57
CA GLY A 158 -8.80 30.93 -7.33
C GLY A 158 -7.56 31.56 -6.70
N GLU A 159 -6.68 32.13 -7.52
CA GLU A 159 -5.44 32.79 -7.05
C GLU A 159 -5.74 33.89 -6.02
N ASP A 160 -6.79 34.67 -6.25
CA ASP A 160 -7.30 35.71 -5.32
C ASP A 160 -8.84 35.71 -5.23
N GLY A 161 -9.48 34.60 -5.60
CA GLY A 161 -10.92 34.57 -5.89
C GLY A 161 -11.66 33.37 -5.31
N PRO A 162 -13.00 33.35 -5.45
CA PRO A 162 -13.81 32.21 -5.03
C PRO A 162 -13.38 30.96 -5.79
N ALA A 163 -13.43 29.81 -5.10
CA ALA A 163 -13.13 28.53 -5.71
C ALA A 163 -14.03 28.27 -6.91
N ARG A 164 -13.46 27.79 -8.02
CA ARG A 164 -14.18 27.50 -9.26
C ARG A 164 -14.31 25.98 -9.46
N PRO A 165 -15.41 25.48 -10.04
CA PRO A 165 -15.56 24.06 -10.32
C PRO A 165 -14.47 23.55 -11.27
N ASP A 166 -13.97 22.34 -11.01
CA ASP A 166 -12.95 21.69 -11.83
C ASP A 166 -13.56 20.75 -12.87
N ALA A 167 -14.17 21.34 -13.90
CA ALA A 167 -14.82 20.59 -14.97
C ALA A 167 -13.85 19.58 -15.62
N GLY A 168 -14.31 18.33 -15.76
CA GLY A 168 -13.52 17.25 -16.34
C GLY A 168 -12.48 16.63 -15.40
N ALA A 169 -12.39 17.06 -14.14
CA ALA A 169 -11.61 16.34 -13.13
C ALA A 169 -12.07 14.87 -13.01
N VAL A 170 -11.16 14.00 -12.59
CA VAL A 170 -11.45 12.57 -12.44
C VAL A 170 -11.29 12.17 -10.99
N VAL A 171 -12.28 11.47 -10.45
CA VAL A 171 -12.23 10.89 -9.11
C VAL A 171 -12.34 9.37 -9.25
N LEU A 172 -11.33 8.68 -8.72
CA LEU A 172 -11.28 7.22 -8.62
C LEU A 172 -11.34 6.82 -7.14
N ILE A 173 -12.00 5.69 -6.87
CA ILE A 173 -12.04 5.10 -5.54
C ILE A 173 -11.65 3.63 -5.59
N PHE A 174 -10.77 3.20 -4.70
CA PHE A 174 -10.23 1.83 -4.65
C PHE A 174 -10.39 1.21 -3.26
N PRO A 175 -10.89 -0.02 -3.13
CA PRO A 175 -10.97 -0.69 -1.84
C PRO A 175 -9.58 -1.01 -1.29
N ARG A 176 -9.29 -0.65 -0.04
CA ARG A 176 -7.98 -0.87 0.60
C ARG A 176 -7.68 -2.36 0.81
N ASP A 177 -8.68 -3.11 1.22
CA ASP A 177 -8.56 -4.51 1.64
C ASP A 177 -8.74 -5.52 0.49
N GLU A 178 -9.21 -5.07 -0.67
CA GLU A 178 -9.46 -5.91 -1.84
C GLU A 178 -8.42 -5.60 -2.92
N ARG A 179 -7.64 -6.61 -3.29
CA ARG A 179 -6.57 -6.48 -4.27
C ARG A 179 -6.94 -7.24 -5.53
N PRO A 180 -6.79 -6.63 -6.72
CA PRO A 180 -6.91 -7.38 -7.95
C PRO A 180 -5.79 -8.41 -8.04
N ASP A 181 -6.05 -9.52 -8.71
CA ASP A 181 -5.02 -10.46 -9.11
C ASP A 181 -3.99 -9.74 -9.99
N ALA A 182 -2.73 -10.18 -9.95
CA ALA A 182 -1.62 -9.47 -10.62
C ALA A 182 -1.82 -9.22 -12.12
N GLY A 183 -2.64 -10.04 -12.80
CA GLY A 183 -2.99 -9.88 -14.22
C GLY A 183 -4.31 -9.14 -14.49
N SER A 184 -5.00 -8.66 -13.47
CA SER A 184 -6.32 -8.00 -13.56
C SER A 184 -6.29 -6.52 -13.21
N ARG A 185 -5.10 -5.89 -13.30
CA ARG A 185 -4.95 -4.45 -13.13
C ARG A 185 -5.66 -3.70 -14.24
N VAL A 186 -6.15 -2.50 -13.91
CA VAL A 186 -6.88 -1.68 -14.87
C VAL A 186 -5.89 -0.90 -15.72
N PRO A 187 -6.02 -0.93 -17.06
CA PRO A 187 -5.19 -0.12 -17.93
C PRO A 187 -5.47 1.37 -17.69
N VAL A 188 -4.43 2.21 -17.78
CA VAL A 188 -4.53 3.67 -17.59
C VAL A 188 -5.46 4.34 -18.63
N ALA A 189 -5.55 3.75 -19.82
CA ALA A 189 -6.32 4.34 -20.90
C ALA A 189 -7.80 4.50 -20.51
N GLY A 190 -8.34 5.68 -20.78
CA GLY A 190 -9.68 6.13 -20.42
C GLY A 190 -9.83 6.64 -18.98
N LEU A 191 -8.80 6.55 -18.14
CA LEU A 191 -8.85 6.97 -16.73
C LEU A 191 -8.34 8.40 -16.51
N ARG A 192 -7.71 9.04 -17.49
CA ARG A 192 -7.12 10.38 -17.31
C ARG A 192 -8.13 11.49 -17.62
N PRO A 193 -8.01 12.67 -17.01
CA PRO A 193 -8.89 13.81 -17.28
C PRO A 193 -8.95 14.23 -18.75
N ASN A 194 -7.87 14.16 -19.52
CA ASN A 194 -7.86 14.68 -20.89
C ASN A 194 -8.14 13.62 -21.98
N GLU A 195 -8.57 12.42 -21.59
CA GLU A 195 -8.87 11.34 -22.54
C GLU A 195 -10.36 11.30 -22.86
N GLU A 196 -10.70 11.51 -24.14
CA GLU A 196 -12.10 11.57 -24.61
C GLU A 196 -12.66 10.21 -25.03
N ASP A 197 -11.83 9.18 -25.21
CA ASP A 197 -12.26 7.86 -25.66
C ASP A 197 -13.26 7.21 -24.69
N LEU A 198 -14.54 7.32 -25.05
CA LEU A 198 -15.67 6.87 -24.26
C LEU A 198 -15.70 5.34 -24.13
N GLU A 199 -15.29 4.60 -25.17
CA GLU A 199 -15.34 3.14 -25.18
C GLU A 199 -14.24 2.55 -24.32
N THR A 200 -13.05 3.12 -24.38
CA THR A 200 -11.97 2.74 -23.48
C THR A 200 -12.31 3.09 -22.02
N ARG A 201 -12.92 4.26 -21.78
CA ARG A 201 -13.42 4.62 -20.44
C ARG A 201 -14.49 3.66 -19.91
N LYS A 202 -15.47 3.26 -20.74
CA LYS A 202 -16.50 2.27 -20.36
C LYS A 202 -15.88 0.93 -19.99
N ARG A 203 -14.88 0.47 -20.75
CA ARG A 203 -14.13 -0.76 -20.47
C ARG A 203 -13.39 -0.67 -19.13
N SER A 204 -12.59 0.37 -18.92
CA SER A 204 -11.84 0.56 -17.66
C SER A 204 -12.79 0.73 -16.46
N GLY A 205 -13.91 1.45 -16.61
CA GLY A 205 -14.94 1.57 -15.59
C GLY A 205 -15.62 0.24 -15.23
N THR A 206 -15.82 -0.65 -16.21
CA THR A 206 -16.35 -1.99 -15.97
C THR A 206 -15.37 -2.84 -15.16
N LEU A 207 -14.07 -2.77 -15.48
CA LEU A 207 -13.02 -3.47 -14.72
C LEU A 207 -12.91 -2.94 -13.28
N LEU A 208 -12.92 -1.62 -13.08
CA LEU A 208 -12.93 -1.01 -11.75
C LEU A 208 -14.14 -1.48 -10.93
N ARG A 209 -15.34 -1.47 -11.51
CA ARG A 209 -16.53 -1.93 -10.80
C ARG A 209 -16.49 -3.41 -10.47
N ALA A 210 -15.84 -4.24 -11.28
CA ALA A 210 -15.69 -5.67 -10.99
C ALA A 210 -14.93 -5.94 -9.69
N MET A 211 -13.91 -5.11 -9.42
CA MET A 211 -13.05 -5.17 -8.23
C MET A 211 -13.51 -4.28 -7.06
N GLY A 212 -14.74 -3.77 -7.10
CA GLY A 212 -15.30 -2.91 -6.03
C GLY A 212 -14.80 -1.46 -6.03
N ALA A 213 -14.06 -1.05 -7.04
CA ALA A 213 -13.68 0.33 -7.32
C ALA A 213 -14.74 1.03 -8.20
N ASP A 214 -14.63 2.34 -8.37
CA ASP A 214 -15.45 3.10 -9.32
C ASP A 214 -14.72 4.35 -9.84
N LEU A 215 -15.24 4.92 -10.91
CA LEU A 215 -14.70 6.09 -11.61
C LEU A 215 -15.83 7.06 -11.94
N SER A 216 -15.64 8.33 -11.59
CA SER A 216 -16.51 9.42 -12.00
C SER A 216 -15.70 10.58 -12.52
N ARG A 217 -16.25 11.25 -13.53
CA ARG A 217 -15.74 12.51 -14.04
C ARG A 217 -16.60 13.64 -13.49
N ALA A 218 -15.97 14.71 -13.05
CA ALA A 218 -16.64 15.90 -12.60
C ALA A 218 -17.30 16.61 -13.79
N GLY A 219 -18.58 16.97 -13.65
CA GLY A 219 -19.31 17.78 -14.61
C GLY A 219 -18.83 19.23 -14.64
N ASP A 220 -19.50 20.07 -15.43
CA ASP A 220 -19.16 21.50 -15.57
C ASP A 220 -19.29 22.30 -14.25
N ASP A 221 -20.15 21.82 -13.35
CA ASP A 221 -20.38 22.33 -12.00
C ASP A 221 -19.44 21.70 -10.94
N GLY A 222 -18.49 20.85 -11.39
CA GLY A 222 -17.54 20.15 -10.55
C GLY A 222 -18.13 18.95 -9.82
N HIS A 223 -19.41 18.63 -10.00
CA HIS A 223 -20.06 17.51 -9.30
C HIS A 223 -19.63 16.16 -9.84
N TYR A 224 -19.44 15.21 -8.94
CA TYR A 224 -19.19 13.82 -9.26
C TYR A 224 -20.03 12.89 -8.37
N HIS A 225 -20.31 11.69 -8.87
CA HIS A 225 -21.06 10.67 -8.16
C HIS A 225 -20.40 9.31 -8.37
N LEU A 226 -20.03 8.65 -7.28
CA LEU A 226 -19.36 7.36 -7.26
C LEU A 226 -20.20 6.36 -6.48
N ARG A 227 -20.14 5.08 -6.85
CA ARG A 227 -20.82 4.01 -6.15
C ARG A 227 -19.83 2.96 -5.67
N VAL A 228 -19.76 2.75 -4.36
CA VAL A 228 -18.98 1.65 -3.77
C VAL A 228 -19.89 0.51 -3.36
N ARG A 229 -19.39 -0.73 -3.49
CA ARG A 229 -20.20 -1.93 -3.22
C ARG A 229 -20.55 -2.10 -1.75
N ARG A 230 -19.63 -1.75 -0.85
CA ARG A 230 -19.74 -2.00 0.60
C ARG A 230 -19.09 -0.89 1.42
N ALA A 231 -19.53 -0.71 2.66
CA ALA A 231 -18.80 0.06 3.64
C ALA A 231 -17.39 -0.53 3.89
N GLY A 232 -16.41 0.31 4.21
CA GLY A 232 -15.02 -0.11 4.46
C GLY A 232 -14.00 1.01 4.26
N HIS A 233 -12.72 0.64 4.23
CA HIS A 233 -11.62 1.56 3.94
C HIS A 233 -11.33 1.61 2.44
N TYR A 234 -11.18 2.84 1.94
CA TYR A 234 -10.94 3.12 0.53
C TYR A 234 -9.82 4.12 0.36
N TYR A 235 -9.09 3.98 -0.73
CA TYR A 235 -8.24 5.05 -1.23
C TYR A 235 -9.01 5.87 -2.27
N VAL A 236 -8.96 7.18 -2.16
CA VAL A 236 -9.57 8.12 -3.11
C VAL A 236 -8.45 8.86 -3.83
N LEU A 237 -8.40 8.70 -5.16
CA LEU A 237 -7.53 9.47 -6.04
C LEU A 237 -8.36 10.51 -6.76
N SER A 238 -8.03 11.78 -6.58
CA SER A 238 -8.61 12.88 -7.34
C SER A 238 -7.54 13.44 -8.28
N LEU A 239 -7.86 13.59 -9.56
CA LEU A 239 -7.00 14.14 -10.61
C LEU A 239 -7.65 15.40 -11.17
N SER A 240 -6.96 16.53 -11.10
CA SER A 240 -7.45 17.78 -11.68
C SER A 240 -7.48 17.71 -13.20
N GLY A 241 -8.55 18.23 -13.80
CA GLY A 241 -8.66 18.40 -15.25
C GLY A 241 -7.88 19.60 -15.77
N ASN A 242 -7.68 20.62 -14.92
CA ASN A 242 -7.22 21.93 -15.37
C ASN A 242 -5.98 22.44 -14.64
N ILE A 243 -5.60 21.85 -13.51
CA ILE A 243 -4.36 22.18 -12.80
C ILE A 243 -3.30 21.14 -13.13
N ARG A 244 -2.14 21.62 -13.55
CA ARG A 244 -0.97 20.78 -13.79
C ARG A 244 -0.10 20.71 -12.54
N ARG A 245 0.42 19.52 -12.24
CA ARG A 245 1.45 19.33 -11.22
C ARG A 245 2.74 19.96 -11.69
N ASN A 246 3.53 20.49 -10.75
CA ASN A 246 4.93 20.77 -11.01
C ASN A 246 5.67 19.45 -11.32
N SER A 247 6.23 19.33 -12.52
CA SER A 247 6.98 18.13 -12.93
C SER A 247 8.27 17.94 -12.16
N ALA A 248 8.81 19.01 -11.54
CA ALA A 248 10.00 18.93 -10.69
C ALA A 248 9.71 18.29 -9.32
N GLU A 249 8.45 18.28 -8.87
CA GLU A 249 8.08 17.64 -7.62
C GLU A 249 8.06 16.11 -7.80
N PRO A 250 8.89 15.37 -7.04
CA PRO A 250 8.95 13.93 -7.13
C PRO A 250 7.66 13.30 -6.61
N LEU A 251 7.18 12.27 -7.30
CA LEU A 251 6.04 11.48 -6.82
C LEU A 251 6.46 10.61 -5.63
N ASP A 252 5.63 10.58 -4.59
CA ASP A 252 5.83 9.67 -3.47
C ASP A 252 5.81 8.20 -3.96
N ARG A 253 6.91 7.50 -3.69
CA ARG A 253 7.10 6.10 -4.07
C ARG A 253 6.12 5.18 -3.34
N THR A 254 5.73 5.52 -2.11
CA THR A 254 4.81 4.72 -1.31
C THR A 254 3.42 4.74 -1.95
N MET A 255 2.90 5.93 -2.23
CA MET A 255 1.65 6.10 -2.96
C MET A 255 1.67 5.45 -4.35
N LEU A 256 2.77 5.57 -5.12
CA LEU A 256 2.87 4.87 -6.42
C LEU A 256 2.85 3.35 -6.28
N ALA A 257 3.46 2.80 -5.23
CA ALA A 257 3.42 1.36 -4.96
C ALA A 257 2.04 0.89 -4.50
N GLU A 258 1.26 1.74 -3.82
CA GLU A 258 -0.14 1.47 -3.47
C GLU A 258 -1.04 1.52 -4.71
N LEU A 259 -0.96 2.61 -5.48
CA LEU A 259 -1.75 2.82 -6.70
C LEU A 259 -1.45 1.75 -7.76
N GLY A 260 -0.17 1.36 -7.90
CA GLY A 260 0.27 0.30 -8.80
C GLY A 260 -0.24 -1.11 -8.45
N ARG A 261 -0.96 -1.27 -7.32
CA ARG A 261 -1.72 -2.50 -7.04
C ARG A 261 -2.98 -2.59 -7.88
N TYR A 262 -3.58 -1.45 -8.23
CA TYR A 262 -4.90 -1.37 -8.86
C TYR A 262 -4.82 -1.09 -10.36
N VAL A 263 -3.89 -0.22 -10.76
CA VAL A 263 -3.74 0.21 -12.15
C VAL A 263 -2.38 -0.19 -12.71
N ASP A 264 -2.32 -0.41 -14.01
CA ASP A 264 -1.05 -0.49 -14.72
C ASP A 264 -0.41 0.90 -14.77
N ARG A 265 0.92 0.97 -14.78
CA ARG A 265 1.67 2.23 -15.03
C ARG A 265 1.14 3.43 -14.20
N ALA A 266 1.09 3.27 -12.88
CA ALA A 266 0.55 4.29 -11.95
C ALA A 266 1.13 5.71 -12.17
N ASN A 267 2.39 5.83 -12.57
CA ASN A 267 3.03 7.09 -12.92
C ASN A 267 2.38 7.78 -14.14
N GLU A 268 1.94 7.01 -15.13
CA GLU A 268 1.27 7.52 -16.34
C GLU A 268 -0.16 7.99 -16.06
N LEU A 269 -0.86 7.31 -15.13
CA LEU A 269 -2.19 7.74 -14.67
C LEU A 269 -2.14 9.14 -14.06
N ILE A 270 -1.20 9.38 -13.15
CA ILE A 270 -0.99 10.71 -12.56
C ILE A 270 -0.54 11.70 -13.64
N GLY A 271 0.47 11.32 -14.42
CA GLY A 271 1.03 12.14 -15.49
C GLY A 271 1.43 13.54 -15.00
N SER A 272 0.90 14.56 -15.68
CA SER A 272 1.11 15.98 -15.37
C SER A 272 -0.06 16.64 -14.64
N SER A 273 -1.11 15.93 -14.27
CA SER A 273 -2.24 16.51 -13.53
C SER A 273 -1.89 16.68 -12.06
N ALA A 274 -2.36 17.78 -11.44
CA ALA A 274 -2.38 17.88 -9.99
C ALA A 274 -3.29 16.77 -9.43
N PHE A 275 -2.90 16.19 -8.30
CA PHE A 275 -3.62 15.06 -7.72
C PHE A 275 -3.65 15.11 -6.19
N GLN A 276 -4.65 14.44 -5.61
CA GLN A 276 -4.73 14.17 -4.18
C GLN A 276 -4.98 12.68 -3.96
N TRP A 277 -4.18 12.06 -3.10
CA TRP A 277 -4.32 10.68 -2.67
C TRP A 277 -4.59 10.66 -1.17
N ARG A 278 -5.70 10.06 -0.75
CA ARG A 278 -6.06 9.93 0.67
C ARG A 278 -6.79 8.63 0.95
N GLU A 279 -6.66 8.15 2.18
CA GLU A 279 -7.49 7.09 2.71
C GLU A 279 -8.77 7.66 3.33
N LEU A 280 -9.88 6.95 3.18
CA LEU A 280 -11.18 7.29 3.73
C LEU A 280 -11.90 6.04 4.24
N GLU A 281 -12.54 6.13 5.40
CA GLU A 281 -13.48 5.14 5.89
C GLU A 281 -14.90 5.52 5.46
N ILE A 282 -15.55 4.69 4.66
CA ILE A 282 -16.94 4.86 4.21
C ILE A 282 -17.81 3.92 5.02
N ARG A 283 -18.73 4.48 5.81
CA ARG A 283 -19.72 3.71 6.61
C ARG A 283 -21.12 3.71 6.00
N SER A 284 -21.45 4.77 5.27
CA SER A 284 -22.73 5.03 4.63
C SER A 284 -22.53 6.01 3.48
N ASP A 285 -23.61 6.44 2.85
CA ASP A 285 -23.58 7.53 1.89
C ASP A 285 -22.85 8.73 2.48
N THR A 286 -21.90 9.27 1.73
CA THR A 286 -20.94 10.27 2.21
C THR A 286 -20.77 11.34 1.15
N THR A 287 -20.60 12.59 1.58
CA THR A 287 -20.24 13.69 0.70
C THR A 287 -18.80 14.11 0.94
N ILE A 288 -18.01 14.24 -0.13
CA ILE A 288 -16.65 14.76 -0.01
C ILE A 288 -16.40 15.91 -0.97
N GLN A 289 -15.75 16.95 -0.47
CA GLN A 289 -15.25 18.04 -1.30
C GLN A 289 -13.75 17.89 -1.49
N VAL A 290 -13.30 18.16 -2.71
CA VAL A 290 -11.90 18.19 -3.10
C VAL A 290 -11.61 19.59 -3.58
N THR A 291 -10.58 20.23 -3.02
CA THR A 291 -10.11 21.53 -3.51
C THR A 291 -8.63 21.43 -3.86
N PHE A 292 -8.31 21.69 -5.12
CA PHE A 292 -6.94 21.80 -5.60
C PHE A 292 -6.43 23.23 -5.43
N ARG A 293 -5.15 23.38 -5.13
CA ARG A 293 -4.45 24.65 -5.06
C ARG A 293 -3.33 24.66 -6.09
#